data_AF-A0A349L6V6-F1
#
_entry.id   AF-A0A349L6V6-F1
#
_cell.length_a   1.000
_cell.length_b   1.000
_cell.length_c   1.000
_cell.angle_alpha   90.00
_cell.angle_beta   90.00
_cell.angle_gamma   90.00
#
_symmetry.space_group_name_H-M   'P 1'
#
loop_
_entity.id
_entity.type
_entity.pdbx_description
1 polymer ?
#
loop_
_entity_poly.entity_id
_entity_poly.type
_entity_poly.pdbx_seq_one_letter_code
_entity_poly.pdbx_strand_id
1 'polypeptide(L)' 'MTESDQGIRRASVFSPLSAFERQANISGMAAYKALCAEADSDYAGFWARLARENLAWHKPFTKTLNEDDAPFYKWF' A
#
# COMPACT_ATOMS: atom_id res chain seq x y z
N MET A 1 -28.70 -29.49 -24.19
CA MET A 1 -27.60 -28.54 -24.00
C MET A 1 -28.19 -27.30 -23.37
N THR A 2 -28.40 -27.33 -22.05
CA THR A 2 -28.85 -26.16 -21.29
C THR A 2 -27.60 -25.55 -20.69
N GLU A 3 -27.17 -24.42 -21.25
CA GLU A 3 -26.12 -23.56 -20.69
C GLU A 3 -26.52 -23.16 -19.27
N SER A 4 -25.72 -23.59 -18.30
CA SER A 4 -25.82 -23.13 -16.92
C SER A 4 -25.14 -21.77 -16.81
N ASP A 5 -25.93 -20.71 -16.77
CA ASP A 5 -25.55 -19.36 -16.35
C ASP A 5 -25.02 -19.42 -14.90
N GLN A 6 -23.70 -19.42 -14.73
CA GLN A 6 -23.05 -19.28 -13.43
C GLN A 6 -23.02 -17.80 -13.08
N GLY A 7 -24.12 -17.31 -12.50
CA GLY A 7 -24.23 -15.94 -12.01
C GLY A 7 -23.12 -15.58 -11.00
N ILE A 8 -22.56 -14.38 -11.15
CA ILE A 8 -21.56 -13.78 -10.25
C ILE A 8 -22.01 -13.93 -8.79
N ARG A 9 -21.29 -14.72 -7.98
CA ARG A 9 -21.52 -14.79 -6.53
C ARG A 9 -21.13 -13.43 -5.93
N ARG A 10 -22.12 -12.63 -5.54
CA ARG A 10 -21.87 -11.39 -4.79
C ARG A 10 -21.20 -11.73 -3.46
N ALA A 11 -19.95 -11.34 -3.28
CA ALA A 11 -19.27 -11.46 -2.00
C ALA A 11 -19.95 -10.52 -1.00
N SER A 12 -20.41 -11.07 0.13
CA SER A 12 -20.87 -10.26 1.26
C SER A 12 -19.68 -9.47 1.81
N VAL A 13 -19.87 -8.16 2.04
CA VAL A 13 -18.89 -7.31 2.70
C VAL A 13 -19.07 -7.48 4.21
N PHE A 14 -18.00 -7.86 4.90
CA PHE A 14 -17.99 -8.00 6.36
C PHE A 14 -17.08 -6.93 6.95
N SER A 15 -17.68 -6.00 7.71
CA SER A 15 -16.90 -5.01 8.44
C SER A 15 -16.17 -5.66 9.62
N PRO A 16 -14.93 -5.23 9.92
CA PRO A 16 -14.25 -5.66 11.12
C PRO A 16 -15.01 -5.26 12.39
N LEU A 17 -14.79 -5.99 13.48
CA LEU A 17 -15.35 -5.65 14.78
C LEU A 17 -14.72 -4.35 15.30
N SER A 18 -15.51 -3.51 15.98
CA SER A 18 -15.04 -2.20 16.47
C SER A 18 -13.83 -2.27 17.41
N ALA A 19 -13.67 -3.36 18.17
CA ALA A 19 -12.47 -3.60 18.96
C ALA A 19 -11.24 -3.72 18.06
N PHE A 20 -11.34 -4.52 16.99
CA PHE A 20 -10.25 -4.71 16.03
C PHE A 20 -9.91 -3.40 15.30
N GLU A 21 -10.91 -2.61 14.91
CA GLU A 21 -10.69 -1.30 14.26
C GLU A 21 -9.89 -0.34 15.13
N ARG A 22 -10.12 -0.33 16.46
CA ARG A 22 -9.39 0.54 17.40
C ARG A 22 -7.91 0.18 17.56
N GLN A 23 -7.50 -1.05 17.22
CA GLN A 23 -6.11 -1.50 17.26
C GLN A 23 -5.44 -1.47 15.89
N ALA A 24 -6.14 -1.08 14.83
CA ALA A 24 -5.58 -1.04 13.49
C ALA A 24 -4.54 0.09 13.36
N ASN A 25 -3.44 -0.19 12.65
CA ASN A 25 -2.42 0.83 12.34
C ASN A 25 -2.93 1.92 11.40
N ILE A 26 -4.01 1.64 10.65
CA ILE A 26 -4.66 2.57 9.74
C ILE A 26 -6.08 2.82 10.24
N SER A 27 -6.38 4.09 10.51
CA SER A 27 -7.66 4.54 11.09
C SER A 27 -8.81 4.53 10.08
N GLY A 28 -9.16 3.33 9.62
CA GLY A 28 -10.27 3.08 8.72
C GLY A 28 -10.02 3.48 7.26
N MET A 29 -11.08 3.38 6.45
CA MET A 29 -10.95 3.45 5.00
C MET A 29 -10.57 4.83 4.45
N ALA A 30 -10.93 5.91 5.15
CA ALA A 30 -10.54 7.25 4.73
C ALA A 30 -9.01 7.42 4.83
N ALA A 31 -8.41 7.01 5.95
CA ALA A 31 -6.96 7.05 6.16
C ALA A 31 -6.23 6.14 5.17
N TYR A 32 -6.74 4.93 4.92
CA TYR A 32 -6.19 4.03 3.92
C TYR A 32 -6.18 4.65 2.51
N LYS A 33 -7.32 5.21 2.07
CA LYS A 33 -7.41 5.84 0.74
C LYS A 33 -6.49 7.04 0.60
N ALA A 34 -6.31 7.83 1.65
CA ALA A 34 -5.35 8.93 1.66
C ALA A 34 -3.91 8.41 1.51
N LEU A 35 -3.55 7.32 2.20
CA LEU A 35 -2.24 6.68 2.08
C LEU A 35 -1.99 6.14 0.67
N CYS A 36 -2.98 5.49 0.06
CA CYS A 36 -2.91 5.04 -1.32
C CYS A 36 -2.76 6.21 -2.29
N ALA A 37 -3.53 7.29 -2.12
CA ALA A 37 -3.43 8.47 -2.96
C ALA A 37 -2.06 9.16 -2.87
N GLU A 38 -1.45 9.20 -1.68
CA GLU A 38 -0.06 9.66 -1.51
C GLU A 38 0.90 8.80 -2.33
N ALA A 39 0.82 7.48 -2.18
CA ALA A 39 1.67 6.54 -2.91
C ALA A 39 1.45 6.60 -4.43
N ASP A 40 0.21 6.73 -4.91
CA ASP A 40 -0.09 6.87 -6.33
C ASP A 40 0.45 8.18 -6.92
N SER A 41 0.45 9.25 -6.12
CA SER A 41 0.91 10.57 -6.57
C SER A 41 2.44 10.70 -6.60
N ASP A 42 3.15 10.09 -5.65
CA ASP A 42 4.61 10.09 -5.53
C ASP A 42 5.09 8.84 -4.78
N TYR A 43 5.12 7.72 -5.49
CA TYR A 43 5.49 6.42 -4.91
C TYR A 43 6.93 6.41 -4.39
N ALA A 44 7.85 7.12 -5.04
CA ALA A 44 9.23 7.23 -4.59
C ALA A 44 9.30 8.06 -3.30
N GLY A 45 8.68 9.24 -3.24
CA GLY A 45 8.63 10.06 -2.03
C GLY A 45 7.96 9.35 -0.86
N PHE A 46 6.85 8.66 -1.12
CA PHE A 46 6.13 7.82 -0.15
C PHE A 46 7.06 6.80 0.53
N TRP A 47 7.76 5.99 -0.28
CA TRP A 47 8.69 4.99 0.26
C TRP A 47 9.92 5.63 0.92
N ALA A 48 10.41 6.76 0.40
CA ALA A 48 11.53 7.49 1.00
C ALA A 48 11.19 7.96 2.42
N ARG A 49 9.98 8.49 2.62
CA ARG A 49 9.48 8.95 3.91
C ARG A 49 9.38 7.79 4.89
N LEU A 50 8.69 6.71 4.50
CA LEU A 50 8.54 5.52 5.35
C LEU A 50 9.88 4.88 5.71
N ALA A 51 10.83 4.80 4.77
CA ALA A 51 12.15 4.25 5.01
C ALA A 51 12.95 5.06 6.04
N ARG A 52 12.80 6.40 6.05
CA ARG A 52 13.46 7.26 7.05
C ARG A 52 12.79 7.20 8.42
N GLU A 53 11.47 7.03 8.46
CA GLU A 53 10.70 6.95 9.70
C GLU A 53 10.86 5.61 10.42
N ASN A 54 10.96 4.50 9.67
CA ASN A 54 10.81 3.15 10.21
C ASN A 54 12.12 2.34 10.26
N LEU A 55 13.19 2.80 9.59
CA LEU A 55 14.47 2.09 9.57
C LEU A 55 15.58 2.96 10.17
N ALA A 56 16.46 2.32 10.95
CA ALA A 56 17.66 2.96 11.47
C ALA A 56 18.79 2.86 10.44
N TRP A 57 19.19 3.99 9.88
CA TRP A 57 20.26 4.06 8.89
C TRP A 57 21.58 4.42 9.54
N HIS A 58 22.61 3.59 9.33
CA HIS A 58 23.98 3.99 9.67
C HIS A 58 24.45 5.16 8.79
N LYS A 59 24.08 5.15 7.49
CA LYS A 59 24.29 6.25 6.56
C LYS A 59 22.97 6.52 5.80
N PRO A 60 22.45 7.76 5.80
CA PRO A 60 21.26 8.10 5.03
C PRO A 60 21.46 7.90 3.53
N PHE A 61 20.44 7.37 2.86
CA PHE A 61 20.41 7.29 1.39
C PHE A 61 20.13 8.66 0.75
N THR A 62 20.61 8.85 -0.48
CA THR A 62 20.44 10.09 -1.25
C THR A 62 19.57 9.92 -2.49
N LYS A 63 19.39 8.69 -3.00
CA LYS A 63 18.52 8.39 -4.15
C LYS A 63 17.47 7.37 -3.69
N THR A 64 16.18 7.68 -3.78
CA THR A 64 15.15 6.73 -3.33
C THR A 64 15.00 5.56 -4.29
N LEU A 65 14.81 5.85 -5.57
CA LEU A 65 14.67 4.87 -6.63
C LEU A 65 15.65 5.20 -7.73
N ASN A 66 16.45 4.21 -8.11
CA ASN A 66 17.33 4.25 -9.26
C ASN A 66 16.76 3.37 -10.38
N GLU A 67 16.35 4.00 -11.48
CA GLU A 67 15.78 3.36 -12.66
C GLU A 67 16.75 3.36 -13.86
N ASP A 68 17.97 3.87 -13.68
CA ASP A 68 18.94 4.11 -14.77
C ASP A 68 19.35 2.80 -15.51
N ASP A 69 19.19 1.65 -14.86
CA ASP A 69 19.55 0.30 -15.34
C ASP A 69 18.34 -0.65 -15.33
N ALA A 70 17.17 -0.20 -15.75
CA ALA A 70 15.98 -1.05 -15.83
C ALA A 70 16.24 -2.31 -16.70
N PRO A 71 15.82 -3.53 -16.27
CA PRO A 71 14.90 -3.83 -15.17
C PRO A 71 15.57 -4.02 -13.80
N PHE A 72 16.85 -3.68 -13.62
CA PHE A 72 17.60 -3.81 -12.38
C PHE A 72 17.45 -2.58 -11.46
N TYR A 73 16.22 -2.32 -11.05
CA TYR A 73 15.89 -1.23 -10.13
C TYR A 73 16.60 -1.35 -8.79
N LYS A 74 17.06 -0.21 -8.23
CA LYS A 74 17.67 -0.15 -6.89
C LYS A 74 16.93 0.83 -6.01
N TRP A 75 16.63 0.42 -4.77
CA TRP A 75 15.95 1.22 -3.77
C TRP A 75 16.92 1.60 -2.64
N PHE A 76 16.87 2.87 -2.24
CA PHE A 76 17.62 3.52 -1.15
C PHE A 76 19.16 3.45 -1.29
#